data_AF-A0A661WLF3-F1
#
_entry.id   AF-A0A661WLF3-F1
#
_cell.length_a   1.000
_cell.length_b   1.000
_cell.length_c   1.000
_cell.angle_alpha   90.00
_cell.angle_beta   90.00
_cell.angle_gamma   90.00
#
_symmetry.space_group_name_H-M   'P 1'
#
loop_
_entity.id
_entity.type
_entity.pdbx_description
1 polymer ?
#
loop_
_entity_poly.entity_id
_entity_poly.type
_entity_poly.pdbx_seq_one_letter_code
_entity_poly.pdbx_strand_id
1 'polypeptide(L)'
;MYKPISVKPLPEYRLWLEYSDGISGEVDLSHLAGKGVFSYWDDYANFEKVYIGESREIAWSDKIDLCPDALYMKIVGKSAEELFEDVNMESAYA
;
A
#
# COMPACT_ATOMS: atom_id res chain seq x y z
N MET A 1 -0.96 0.07 11.65
CA MET A 1 -2.38 0.49 11.77
C MET A 1 -2.55 1.82 11.06
N TYR A 2 -2.41 1.81 9.73
CA TYR A 2 -2.62 2.98 8.88
C TYR A 2 -3.80 2.70 7.95
N LYS A 3 -4.78 3.61 7.93
CA LYS A 3 -6.02 3.40 7.19
C LYS A 3 -5.94 4.09 5.82
N PRO A 4 -5.81 3.34 4.71
CA PRO A 4 -5.91 3.94 3.38
C PRO A 4 -7.34 4.43 3.14
N ILE A 5 -7.47 5.59 2.51
CA ILE A 5 -8.74 6.20 2.13
C ILE A 5 -8.84 6.47 0.62
N SER A 6 -7.70 6.47 -0.08
CA SER A 6 -7.65 6.56 -1.53
C SER A 6 -6.50 5.74 -2.09
N VAL A 7 -6.72 5.14 -3.26
CA VAL A 7 -5.69 4.50 -4.07
C VAL A 7 -5.94 4.84 -5.54
N LYS A 8 -4.87 5.12 -6.28
CA LYS A 8 -4.93 5.37 -7.72
C LYS A 8 -3.75 4.67 -8.41
N PRO A 9 -3.98 3.97 -9.52
CA PRO A 9 -2.89 3.47 -10.33
C PRO A 9 -2.22 4.64 -11.06
N LEU A 10 -0.90 4.54 -11.20
CA LEU A 10 -0.05 5.45 -11.97
C LEU A 10 0.78 4.64 -12.97
N PRO A 11 1.26 5.25 -14.07
CA PRO A 11 2.13 4.58 -15.04
C PRO A 11 3.33 3.88 -14.39
N GLU A 12 3.85 2.86 -15.09
CA GLU A 12 5.05 2.12 -14.68
C GLU A 12 4.90 1.35 -13.35
N TYR A 13 3.71 0.80 -13.12
CA TYR A 13 3.38 0.01 -11.92
C TYR A 13 3.57 0.77 -10.61
N ARG A 14 3.28 2.08 -10.63
CA ARG A 14 3.23 2.92 -9.44
C ARG A 14 1.81 3.02 -8.90
N LEU A 15 1.69 3.21 -7.60
CA LEU A 15 0.45 3.59 -6.95
C LEU A 15 0.61 4.94 -6.27
N TRP A 16 -0.42 5.77 -6.33
CA TRP A 16 -0.61 6.86 -5.37
C TRP A 16 -1.59 6.41 -4.29
N LEU A 17 -1.24 6.64 -3.02
CA LEU A 17 -2.05 6.29 -1.86
C LEU A 17 -2.25 7.51 -0.96
N GLU A 18 -3.40 7.57 -0.31
CA GLU A 18 -3.72 8.53 0.74
C GLU A 18 -4.26 7.80 1.97
N TYR A 19 -3.80 8.20 3.14
CA TYR A 19 -4.17 7.65 4.43
C TYR A 19 -4.94 8.68 5.27
N SER A 20 -5.74 8.17 6.22
CA SER A 20 -6.64 9.02 7.02
C SER A 20 -5.93 9.99 7.98
N ASP A 21 -4.63 9.80 8.22
CA ASP A 21 -3.77 10.71 8.98
C ASP A 21 -3.26 11.90 8.13
N GLY A 22 -3.64 11.95 6.85
CA GLY A 22 -3.24 12.99 5.91
C GLY A 22 -1.96 12.68 5.14
N ILE A 23 -1.29 11.56 5.43
CA ILE A 23 -0.11 11.15 4.67
C ILE A 23 -0.53 10.58 3.33
N SER A 24 0.15 11.01 2.28
CA SER A 24 -0.01 10.48 0.93
C SER A 24 1.34 10.38 0.24
N GLY A 25 1.42 9.51 -0.76
CA GLY A 25 2.66 9.32 -1.51
C GLY A 25 2.56 8.26 -2.59
N GLU A 26 3.63 8.18 -3.36
CA GLU A 26 3.77 7.22 -4.44
C GLU A 26 4.59 6.00 -4.00
N VAL A 27 4.20 4.82 -4.47
CA VAL A 27 4.91 3.57 -4.23
C VAL A 27 5.18 2.85 -5.55
N ASP A 28 6.44 2.52 -5.80
CA ASP A 28 6.87 1.74 -6.96
C ASP A 28 6.76 0.21 -6.69
N LEU A 29 5.94 -0.46 -7.49
CA LEU A 29 5.70 -1.90 -7.46
C LEU A 29 6.25 -2.62 -8.71
N SER A 30 6.98 -1.94 -9.59
CA SER A 30 7.55 -2.51 -10.83
C SER A 30 8.40 -3.76 -10.58
N HIS A 31 9.08 -3.81 -9.42
CA HIS A 31 9.87 -4.97 -9.01
C HIS A 31 9.04 -6.25 -8.75
N LEU A 32 7.72 -6.17 -8.62
CA LEU A 32 6.82 -7.30 -8.45
C LEU A 32 6.18 -7.77 -9.76
N ALA A 33 6.01 -6.87 -10.73
CA ALA A 33 5.33 -7.15 -11.99
C ALA A 33 5.92 -8.39 -12.71
N GLY A 34 5.05 -9.23 -13.26
CA GLY A 34 5.44 -10.45 -13.97
C GLY A 34 5.90 -11.62 -13.08
N LYS A 35 5.92 -11.46 -11.75
CA LYS A 35 6.42 -12.50 -10.82
C LYS A 35 5.29 -13.22 -10.10
N GLY A 36 5.21 -14.54 -10.27
CA GLY A 36 4.25 -15.38 -9.53
C GLY A 36 2.81 -14.88 -9.73
N VAL A 37 2.09 -14.64 -8.63
CA VAL A 37 0.71 -14.12 -8.67
C VAL A 37 0.60 -12.74 -9.35
N PHE A 38 1.67 -11.95 -9.36
CA PHE A 38 1.72 -10.63 -10.00
C PHE A 38 1.90 -10.69 -11.54
N SER A 39 2.05 -11.88 -12.14
CA SER A 39 1.90 -12.04 -13.60
C SER A 39 0.51 -11.62 -14.10
N TYR A 40 -0.47 -11.53 -13.21
CA TYR A 40 -1.77 -10.91 -13.50
C TYR A 40 -1.65 -9.47 -14.03
N TRP A 41 -0.58 -8.75 -13.67
CA TRP A 41 -0.30 -7.38 -14.09
C TRP A 41 0.43 -7.27 -15.44
N ASP A 42 0.76 -8.38 -16.10
CA ASP A 42 1.35 -8.36 -17.45
C ASP A 42 0.37 -7.75 -18.47
N ASP A 43 -0.93 -7.93 -18.23
CA ASP A 43 -1.95 -7.03 -18.76
C ASP A 43 -2.07 -5.82 -17.82
N TYR A 44 -1.55 -4.68 -18.25
CA TYR A 44 -1.54 -3.46 -17.45
C TYR A 44 -2.97 -2.99 -17.08
N ALA A 45 -3.98 -3.30 -17.89
CA ALA A 45 -5.37 -2.97 -17.57
C ALA A 45 -5.87 -3.72 -16.31
N ASN A 46 -5.22 -4.84 -15.94
CA ASN A 46 -5.46 -5.48 -14.66
C ASN A 46 -4.83 -4.73 -13.49
N PHE A 47 -3.63 -4.17 -13.67
CA PHE A 47 -3.00 -3.32 -12.65
C PHE A 47 -3.82 -2.05 -12.38
N GLU A 48 -4.48 -1.50 -13.39
CA GLU A 48 -5.33 -0.32 -13.24
C GLU A 48 -6.61 -0.56 -12.42
N LYS A 49 -6.99 -1.82 -12.19
CA LYS A 49 -8.17 -2.20 -11.40
C LYS A 49 -7.94 -2.15 -9.89
N VAL A 50 -6.85 -1.56 -9.42
CA VAL A 50 -6.53 -1.45 -8.00
C VAL A 50 -7.71 -0.83 -7.21
N TYR A 51 -8.01 -1.39 -6.05
CA TYR A 51 -9.03 -0.91 -5.13
C TYR A 51 -8.62 -1.14 -3.68
N ILE A 52 -9.32 -0.48 -2.75
CA ILE A 52 -9.21 -0.76 -1.31
C ILE A 52 -10.28 -1.81 -0.97
N GLY A 53 -9.85 -2.98 -0.51
CA GLY A 53 -10.74 -4.07 -0.11
C GLY A 53 -11.47 -3.81 1.20
N GLU A 54 -12.40 -4.70 1.54
CA GLU A 54 -13.25 -4.56 2.74
C GLU A 54 -12.42 -4.63 4.03
N SER A 55 -11.33 -5.40 4.04
CA SER A 55 -10.38 -5.46 5.16
C SER A 55 -9.26 -4.41 5.05
N ARG A 56 -9.41 -3.45 4.12
CA ARG A 56 -8.50 -2.32 3.84
C ARG A 56 -7.22 -2.67 3.10
N GLU A 57 -7.09 -3.90 2.63
CA GLU A 57 -6.02 -4.34 1.75
C GLU A 57 -6.02 -3.55 0.43
N ILE A 58 -4.84 -3.31 -0.14
CA ILE A 58 -4.74 -2.76 -1.49
C ILE A 58 -4.77 -3.93 -2.46
N ALA A 59 -5.86 -4.09 -3.18
CA ALA A 59 -6.16 -5.31 -3.93
C ALA A 59 -6.41 -5.06 -5.41
N TRP A 60 -6.24 -6.13 -6.19
CA TRP A 60 -6.55 -6.20 -7.62
C TRP A 60 -7.52 -7.35 -7.93
N SER A 61 -7.63 -8.33 -7.03
CA SER A 61 -8.54 -9.48 -7.11
C SER A 61 -8.66 -10.15 -5.74
N ASP A 62 -9.44 -11.24 -5.68
CA ASP A 62 -9.57 -12.13 -4.51
C ASP A 62 -8.25 -12.82 -4.10
N LYS A 63 -7.23 -12.79 -4.96
CA LYS A 63 -5.95 -13.51 -4.77
C LYS A 63 -4.73 -12.61 -4.75
N ILE A 64 -4.92 -11.32 -5.03
CA ILE A 64 -3.81 -10.37 -5.20
C ILE A 64 -4.13 -9.13 -4.38
N ASP A 65 -3.48 -9.06 -3.24
CA ASP A 65 -3.53 -7.93 -2.34
C ASP A 65 -2.14 -7.62 -1.77
N LEU A 66 -2.02 -6.40 -1.26
CA LEU A 66 -0.85 -5.93 -0.54
C LEU A 66 -1.30 -5.32 0.79
N CYS A 67 -0.51 -5.59 1.83
CA CYS A 67 -0.75 -5.03 3.15
C CYS A 67 -0.63 -3.50 3.10
N PRO A 68 -1.64 -2.74 3.55
CA PRO A 68 -1.62 -1.28 3.48
C PRO A 68 -0.56 -0.68 4.40
N ASP A 69 -0.26 -1.32 5.53
CA ASP A 69 0.80 -0.86 6.43
C ASP A 69 2.17 -0.94 5.72
N ALA A 70 2.46 -2.02 4.98
CA ALA A 70 3.73 -2.15 4.25
C ALA A 70 3.93 -1.07 3.18
N LEU A 71 2.85 -0.64 2.52
CA LEU A 71 2.89 0.44 1.54
C LEU A 71 3.05 1.81 2.23
N TYR A 72 2.41 2.01 3.39
CA TYR A 72 2.59 3.21 4.19
C TYR A 72 4.07 3.39 4.60
N MET A 73 4.72 2.32 5.08
CA MET A 73 6.14 2.35 5.46
C MET A 73 7.04 2.81 4.31
N LYS A 74 6.74 2.35 3.08
CA LYS A 74 7.46 2.79 1.87
C LYS A 74 7.26 4.28 1.58
N ILE A 75 6.08 4.83 1.83
CA ILE A 75 5.78 6.26 1.63
C ILE A 75 6.56 7.13 2.60
N VAL A 76 6.54 6.79 3.89
CA VAL A 76 7.20 7.60 4.93
C VAL A 76 8.71 7.34 5.01
N GLY A 77 9.21 6.30 4.35
CA GLY A 77 10.63 5.94 4.33
C GLY A 77 11.18 5.46 5.67
N LYS A 78 10.29 5.10 6.61
CA LYS A 78 10.65 4.60 7.95
C LYS A 78 10.65 3.07 7.97
N SER A 79 11.53 2.49 8.78
CA SER A 79 11.49 1.06 9.09
C SER A 79 10.30 0.72 9.99
N ALA A 80 10.01 -0.58 10.10
CA ALA A 80 8.95 -1.05 11.00
C ALA A 80 9.25 -0.64 12.45
N GLU A 81 10.51 -0.77 12.87
CA GLU A 81 10.99 -0.42 14.21
C GLU A 81 10.75 1.05 14.53
N GLU A 82 11.11 1.95 13.61
CA GLU A 82 10.92 3.41 13.77
C GLU A 82 9.43 3.79 13.90
N LEU A 83 8.53 3.03 13.28
CA LEU A 83 7.09 3.26 13.38
C LEU A 83 6.47 2.66 14.65
N PHE A 84 6.98 1.53 15.14
CA PHE A 84 6.50 0.94 16.38
C PHE A 84 6.98 1.69 17.64
N GLU A 85 8.10 2.42 17.58
CA GLU A 85 8.50 3.33 18.65
C GLU A 85 7.53 4.51 18.81
N ASP A 86 7.07 5.11 17.70
CA ASP A 86 6.08 6.19 17.71
C ASP A 86 4.72 5.72 18.29
N VAL A 87 4.30 4.49 17.97
CA VAL A 87 3.05 3.88 18.50
C VAL A 87 3.14 3.62 20.01
N ASN A 88 4.31 3.24 20.52
CA ASN A 88 4.51 3.04 21.96
C ASN A 88 4.47 4.37 22.74
N MET A 89 4.84 5.48 22.11
CA MET A 89 4.77 6.80 22.74
C MET A 89 3.33 7.30 22.86
N GLU A 90 2.45 7.03 21.88
CA GLU A 90 1.01 7.35 21.98
C GLU A 90 0.27 6.45 22.99
N SER A 91 0.70 5.19 23.16
CA SER A 91 0.13 4.27 24.16
C SER A 91 0.57 4.58 25.60
N ALA A 92 1.64 5.36 25.79
CA ALA A 92 2.19 5.66 27.12
C ALA A 92 1.50 6.86 27.81
N TYR A 93 0.55 7.52 27.14
CA TYR A 93 -0.24 8.63 27.67
C TYR A 93 -1.73 8.31 27.87
N ALA A 94 -2.12 7.02 27.82
CA ALA A 94 -3.46 6.55 28.14
C ALA A 94 -3.57 6.01 29.56
#